data_AF-A0AAQ3MLV6-F1
#
_entry.id   AF-A0AAQ3MLV6-F1
#
_cell.length_a   1.000
_cell.length_b   1.000
_cell.length_c   1.000
_cell.angle_alpha   90.00
_cell.angle_beta   90.00
_cell.angle_gamma   90.00
#
_symmetry.space_group_name_H-M   'P 1'
#
loop_
_entity.id
_entity.type
_entity.pdbx_description
1 polymer ?
#
loop_
_entity_poly.entity_id
_entity_poly.type
_entity_poly.pdbx_seq_one_letter_code
_entity_poly.pdbx_strand_id
1 'polypeptide(L)'
;MRNTFFVVENKHLLMERMVIVKLEEISDFMAEYLRRGWQSFGTYPASTNIVVVKEFYANARTFIEEAAPFLSYVRGRLVPFDAQTINSFLGTEWQDINMGQSLMLYSILLGKFMNVGRLIAEEICQCAHTAGNKSPLGHPSLITHLCQLVGVDISSPSFERPRQVIDLPFYNQYFLDGEEGQ
;
A
#
# COMPACT_ATOMS: atom_id res chain seq x y z
N MET A 1 13.43 -10.80 22.92
CA MET A 1 12.94 -10.79 21.52
C MET A 1 11.43 -10.60 21.56
N ARG A 2 10.89 -9.53 20.97
CA ARG A 2 9.44 -9.46 20.71
C ARG A 2 9.12 -10.50 19.64
N ASN A 3 8.24 -11.45 19.94
CA ASN A 3 7.84 -12.47 18.98
C ASN A 3 6.74 -11.90 18.07
N THR A 4 7.13 -11.01 17.16
CA THR A 4 6.24 -10.29 16.22
C THR A 4 5.47 -11.24 15.31
N PHE A 5 6.00 -12.44 15.06
CA PHE A 5 5.37 -13.48 14.24
C PHE A 5 3.95 -13.83 14.71
N PHE A 6 3.76 -14.13 16.01
CA PHE A 6 2.45 -14.49 16.54
C PHE A 6 1.41 -13.35 16.47
N VAL A 7 1.88 -12.09 16.45
CA VAL A 7 1.02 -10.91 16.30
C VAL A 7 0.54 -10.76 14.86
N VAL A 8 1.41 -11.05 13.89
CA VAL A 8 1.13 -10.90 12.45
C VAL A 8 0.36 -12.09 11.89
N GLU A 9 0.62 -13.30 12.38
CA GLU A 9 -0.03 -14.53 11.91
C GLU A 9 -1.57 -14.46 12.01
N ASN A 10 -2.07 -13.84 13.08
CA ASN A 10 -3.50 -13.71 13.35
C ASN A 10 -4.16 -12.47 12.71
N LYS A 11 -3.39 -11.63 11.99
CA LYS A 11 -3.94 -10.48 11.25
C LYS A 11 -4.46 -10.94 9.88
N HIS A 12 -5.57 -10.36 9.46
CA HIS A 12 -6.10 -10.51 8.11
C HIS A 12 -5.42 -9.53 7.15
N LEU A 13 -5.37 -9.88 5.85
CA LEU A 13 -4.91 -8.96 4.82
C LEU A 13 -6.02 -8.00 4.42
N LEU A 14 -5.66 -6.73 4.22
CA LEU A 14 -6.49 -5.73 3.57
C LEU A 14 -6.14 -5.71 2.08
N MET A 15 -6.70 -6.64 1.32
CA MET A 15 -6.44 -6.76 -0.13
C MET A 15 -6.79 -5.48 -0.88
N GLU A 16 -5.91 -4.99 -1.77
CA GLU A 16 -6.17 -3.77 -2.54
C GLU A 16 -7.37 -3.95 -3.49
N ARG A 17 -7.95 -2.82 -3.92
CA ARG A 17 -9.02 -2.77 -4.92
C ARG A 17 -8.47 -2.09 -6.17
N MET A 18 -8.72 -2.66 -7.33
CA MET A 18 -8.42 -1.98 -8.59
C MET A 18 -9.39 -0.82 -8.80
N VAL A 19 -8.92 0.26 -9.41
CA VAL A 19 -9.78 1.37 -9.85
C VAL A 19 -10.00 1.18 -11.35
N ILE A 20 -11.26 0.99 -11.75
CA ILE A 20 -11.64 1.00 -13.17
C ILE A 20 -12.41 2.28 -13.41
N VAL A 21 -11.86 3.14 -14.26
CA VAL A 21 -12.55 4.36 -14.67
C VAL A 21 -13.07 4.17 -16.08
N LYS A 22 -14.37 4.35 -16.27
CA LYS A 22 -15.01 4.23 -17.59
C LYS A 22 -14.75 5.49 -18.40
N LEU A 23 -14.63 5.32 -19.72
CA LEU A 23 -14.34 6.41 -20.67
C LEU A 23 -15.39 7.54 -20.65
N GLU A 24 -16.57 7.28 -20.10
CA GLU A 24 -17.70 8.22 -19.99
C GLU A 24 -17.61 9.10 -18.72
N GLU A 25 -16.73 8.74 -17.78
CA GLU A 25 -16.46 9.45 -16.51
C GLU A 25 -15.30 10.45 -16.66
N ILE A 26 -15.26 11.20 -17.77
CA ILE A 26 -14.29 12.28 -17.97
C ILE A 26 -14.71 13.48 -17.11
N SER A 27 -14.54 13.32 -15.81
CA SER A 27 -14.68 14.32 -14.76
C SER A 27 -13.28 14.47 -14.14
N ASP A 28 -12.97 15.62 -13.55
CA ASP A 28 -11.63 16.08 -13.15
C ASP A 28 -10.72 15.04 -12.46
N PHE A 29 -11.29 14.00 -11.86
CA PHE A 29 -10.59 12.81 -11.36
C PHE A 29 -9.60 12.20 -12.38
N MET A 30 -10.02 11.91 -13.62
CA MET A 30 -9.13 11.26 -14.59
C MET A 30 -8.00 12.18 -15.04
N ALA A 31 -8.31 13.47 -15.21
CA ALA A 31 -7.30 14.46 -15.55
C ALA A 31 -6.25 14.55 -14.44
N GLU A 32 -6.67 14.57 -13.17
CA GLU A 32 -5.77 14.64 -12.02
C GLU A 32 -5.00 13.33 -11.78
N TYR A 33 -5.66 12.18 -11.95
CA TYR A 33 -5.06 10.85 -11.85
C TYR A 33 -3.94 10.66 -12.88
N LEU A 34 -4.15 11.10 -14.13
CA LEU A 34 -3.13 11.09 -15.17
C LEU A 34 -2.03 12.13 -14.92
N ARG A 35 -2.41 13.38 -14.60
CA ARG A 35 -1.46 14.48 -14.37
C ARG A 35 -0.48 14.19 -13.23
N ARG A 36 -0.92 13.44 -12.21
CA ARG A 36 -0.08 13.05 -11.06
C ARG A 36 0.77 11.80 -11.28
N GLY A 37 0.63 11.12 -12.41
CA GLY A 37 1.36 9.86 -12.66
C GLY A 37 0.84 8.69 -11.83
N TRP A 38 -0.45 8.69 -11.45
CA TRP A 38 -1.01 7.69 -10.52
C TRP A 38 -1.56 6.44 -11.21
N GLN A 39 -1.30 6.25 -12.51
CA GLN A 39 -1.81 5.12 -13.30
C GLN A 39 -1.43 3.75 -12.73
N SER A 40 -0.28 3.65 -12.07
CA SER A 40 0.16 2.42 -11.42
C SER A 40 -0.84 1.96 -10.37
N PHE A 41 -1.39 2.87 -9.54
CA PHE A 41 -2.30 2.54 -8.43
C PHE A 41 -3.53 1.75 -8.84
N GLY A 42 -4.11 2.07 -10.00
CA GLY A 42 -5.30 1.38 -10.52
C GLY A 42 -5.00 0.04 -11.20
N THR A 43 -3.74 -0.26 -11.52
CA THR A 43 -3.36 -1.40 -12.37
C THR A 43 -2.56 -2.49 -11.65
N TYR A 44 -1.93 -2.20 -10.50
CA TYR A 44 -1.01 -3.12 -9.82
C TYR A 44 -1.58 -4.16 -8.83
N PRO A 45 -2.86 -4.15 -8.39
CA PRO A 45 -3.32 -5.21 -7.49
C PRO A 45 -3.27 -6.58 -8.18
N ALA A 46 -2.35 -7.45 -7.76
CA ALA A 46 -2.20 -8.81 -8.29
C ALA A 46 -2.53 -9.83 -7.20
N SER A 47 -2.69 -11.10 -7.58
CA SER A 47 -2.78 -12.19 -6.60
C SER A 47 -1.56 -12.17 -5.68
N THR A 48 -1.80 -12.16 -4.37
CA THR A 48 -0.75 -11.99 -3.36
C THR A 48 -0.50 -13.27 -2.59
N ASN A 49 0.76 -13.66 -2.41
CA ASN A 49 1.14 -14.75 -1.52
C ASN A 49 1.07 -14.31 -0.04
N ILE A 50 0.05 -14.77 0.68
CA ILE A 50 -0.24 -14.40 2.08
C ILE A 50 0.92 -14.74 3.01
N VAL A 51 1.56 -15.90 2.81
CA VAL A 51 2.66 -16.37 3.66
C VAL A 51 3.85 -15.43 3.54
N VAL A 52 4.17 -15.03 2.31
CA VAL A 52 5.27 -14.08 2.02
C VAL A 52 4.97 -12.72 2.65
N VAL A 53 3.73 -12.22 2.55
CA VAL A 53 3.34 -10.93 3.16
C VAL A 53 3.41 -10.98 4.68
N LYS A 54 2.92 -12.04 5.31
CA LYS A 54 3.00 -12.19 6.77
C LYS A 54 4.44 -12.33 7.26
N GLU A 55 5.28 -13.09 6.53
CA GLU A 55 6.71 -13.17 6.82
C GLU A 55 7.38 -11.79 6.70
N PHE A 56 7.07 -11.05 5.63
CA PHE A 56 7.54 -9.68 5.44
C PHE A 56 7.17 -8.78 6.62
N TYR A 57 5.91 -8.78 7.06
CA TYR A 57 5.47 -7.95 8.18
C TYR A 57 6.08 -8.38 9.52
N ALA A 58 6.28 -9.68 9.74
CA ALA A 58 6.92 -10.19 10.95
C ALA A 58 8.39 -9.76 11.07
N ASN A 59 9.06 -9.55 9.93
CA ASN A 59 10.47 -9.24 9.83
C ASN A 59 10.78 -7.79 9.43
N ALA A 60 9.76 -6.96 9.18
CA ALA A 60 9.94 -5.55 8.86
C ALA A 60 10.55 -4.81 10.04
N ARG A 61 11.65 -4.09 9.81
CA ARG A 61 12.36 -3.30 10.82
C ARG A 61 12.51 -1.86 10.37
N THR A 62 12.42 -0.95 11.33
CA THR A 62 12.92 0.42 11.20
C THR A 62 13.91 0.67 12.33
N PHE A 63 15.13 1.05 11.98
CA PHE A 63 16.13 1.42 12.98
C PHE A 63 16.00 2.92 13.21
N ILE A 64 15.52 3.30 14.40
CA ILE A 64 15.35 4.70 14.83
C ILE A 64 16.72 5.41 14.94
N GLU A 65 17.81 4.66 14.98
CA GLU A 65 19.17 5.18 15.02
C GLU A 65 19.84 4.95 13.65
N GLU A 66 19.75 5.99 12.82
CA GLU A 66 20.63 6.37 11.71
C GLU A 66 21.65 5.32 11.26
N ALA A 67 21.23 4.38 10.39
CA ALA A 67 22.07 3.75 9.36
C ALA A 67 21.36 2.66 8.52
N ALA A 68 20.21 2.12 8.94
CA ALA A 68 19.56 1.00 8.24
C ALA A 68 18.14 1.36 7.71
N PRO A 69 17.87 1.20 6.40
CA PRO A 69 16.64 1.65 5.76
C PRO A 69 15.42 0.79 6.12
N PHE A 70 14.23 1.26 5.72
CA PHE A 70 12.99 0.48 5.69
C PHE A 70 13.24 -0.87 4.97
N LEU A 71 13.45 -1.94 5.74
CA LEU A 71 13.87 -3.26 5.25
C LEU A 71 13.14 -4.39 5.96
N SER A 72 12.82 -5.43 5.20
CA SER A 72 12.34 -6.71 5.73
C SER A 72 13.20 -7.85 5.22
N TYR A 73 13.27 -8.95 5.98
CA TYR A 73 13.95 -10.17 5.57
C TYR A 73 12.92 -11.25 5.25
N VAL A 74 12.96 -11.78 4.03
CA VAL A 74 12.00 -12.79 3.56
C VAL A 74 12.75 -13.88 2.82
N ARG A 75 12.66 -15.13 3.30
CA ARG A 75 13.25 -16.32 2.67
C ARG A 75 14.71 -16.16 2.26
N GLY A 76 15.52 -15.50 3.09
CA GLY A 76 16.93 -15.30 2.79
C GLY A 76 17.28 -13.99 2.07
N ARG A 77 16.28 -13.17 1.71
CA ARG A 77 16.45 -11.95 0.91
C ARG A 77 16.12 -10.71 1.73
N LEU A 78 16.89 -9.65 1.51
CA LEU A 78 16.57 -8.30 2.00
C LEU A 78 15.62 -7.62 1.02
N VAL A 79 14.46 -7.22 1.51
CA VAL A 79 13.40 -6.54 0.75
C VAL A 79 13.35 -5.08 1.23
N PRO A 80 13.89 -4.12 0.46
CA PRO A 80 13.72 -2.71 0.76
C PRO A 80 12.28 -2.28 0.51
N PHE A 81 11.78 -1.41 1.38
CA PHE A 81 10.45 -0.79 1.27
C PHE A 81 10.50 0.69 1.67
N ASP A 82 11.64 1.34 1.48
CA ASP A 82 11.78 2.78 1.66
C ASP A 82 11.01 3.57 0.59
N ALA A 83 10.87 4.87 0.83
CA ALA A 83 10.15 5.77 -0.05
C ALA A 83 10.66 5.73 -1.51
N GLN A 84 11.98 5.64 -1.72
CA GLN A 84 12.55 5.60 -3.06
C GLN A 84 12.16 4.30 -3.77
N THR A 85 12.29 3.16 -3.10
CA THR A 85 11.91 1.84 -3.64
C THR A 85 10.44 1.82 -4.02
N ILE A 86 9.55 2.30 -3.15
CA ILE A 86 8.11 2.29 -3.39
C ILE A 86 7.73 3.29 -4.49
N ASN A 87 8.25 4.52 -4.49
CA ASN A 87 7.96 5.50 -5.54
C ASN A 87 8.47 5.03 -6.91
N SER A 88 9.61 4.34 -6.95
CA SER A 88 10.15 3.76 -8.19
C SER A 88 9.23 2.67 -8.74
N PHE A 89 8.68 1.82 -7.87
CA PHE A 89 7.68 0.83 -8.25
C PHE A 89 6.39 1.48 -8.77
N LEU A 90 5.91 2.52 -8.08
CA LEU A 90 4.69 3.22 -8.46
C LEU A 90 4.87 4.17 -9.65
N GLY A 91 6.11 4.47 -10.07
CA GLY A 91 6.38 5.43 -11.14
C GLY A 91 5.92 6.85 -10.82
N THR A 92 5.84 7.23 -9.55
CA THR A 92 5.31 8.53 -9.12
C THR A 92 6.42 9.57 -8.98
N GLU A 93 6.16 10.79 -9.45
CA GLU A 93 6.98 11.95 -9.11
C GLU A 93 6.75 12.39 -7.66
N TRP A 94 7.82 12.71 -6.94
CA TRP A 94 7.75 13.07 -5.52
C TRP A 94 8.80 14.10 -5.14
N GLN A 95 8.54 14.80 -4.03
CA GLN A 95 9.49 15.68 -3.36
C GLN A 95 9.71 15.18 -1.93
N ASP A 96 10.94 15.25 -1.43
CA ASP A 96 11.27 14.73 -0.10
C ASP A 96 10.84 15.69 1.02
N ILE A 97 9.54 15.82 1.19
CA ILE A 97 8.92 16.67 2.21
C ILE A 97 8.25 15.75 3.23
N ASN A 98 8.60 15.91 4.50
CA ASN A 98 7.88 15.27 5.59
C ASN A 98 6.49 15.92 5.69
N MET A 99 5.43 15.18 5.35
CA MET A 99 4.07 15.70 5.28
C MET A 99 3.23 15.15 6.43
N GLY A 100 2.91 16.02 7.39
CA GLY A 100 1.80 15.75 8.30
C GLY A 100 0.45 15.75 7.56
N GLN A 101 -0.60 15.24 8.22
CA GLN A 101 -1.95 15.08 7.64
C GLN A 101 -2.47 16.37 6.96
N SER A 102 -2.31 17.53 7.59
CA SER A 102 -2.74 18.82 7.02
C SER A 102 -2.00 19.21 5.75
N LEU A 103 -0.71 18.87 5.66
CA LEU A 103 0.13 19.17 4.50
C LEU A 103 -0.22 18.26 3.31
N MET A 104 -0.60 17.02 3.60
CA MET A 104 -1.15 16.09 2.60
C MET A 104 -2.44 16.63 2.00
N LEU A 105 -3.41 17.02 2.84
CA LEU A 105 -4.67 17.60 2.38
C LEU A 105 -4.44 18.84 1.51
N TYR A 106 -3.57 19.75 1.95
CA TYR A 106 -3.26 20.95 1.19
C TYR A 106 -2.56 20.63 -0.15
N SER A 107 -1.70 19.61 -0.18
CA SER A 107 -1.04 19.16 -1.41
C SER A 107 -2.01 18.52 -2.41
N ILE A 108 -3.03 17.80 -1.92
CA ILE A 108 -4.14 17.31 -2.74
C ILE A 108 -4.88 18.49 -3.34
N LEU A 109 -5.35 19.42 -2.52
CA LEU A 109 -6.16 20.57 -2.95
C LEU A 109 -5.41 21.49 -3.93
N LEU A 110 -4.10 21.67 -3.75
CA LEU A 110 -3.29 22.53 -4.61
C LEU A 110 -2.65 21.83 -5.82
N GLY A 111 -2.93 20.55 -6.05
CA GLY A 111 -2.34 19.87 -7.19
C GLY A 111 -0.84 19.55 -7.05
N LYS A 112 -0.26 19.62 -5.85
CA LYS A 112 1.19 19.42 -5.62
C LYS A 112 1.56 17.94 -5.56
N PHE A 113 2.79 17.61 -5.98
CA PHE A 113 3.36 16.27 -5.84
C PHE A 113 3.52 15.88 -4.36
N MET A 114 3.29 14.61 -4.08
CA MET A 114 3.35 14.05 -2.73
C MET A 114 4.26 12.83 -2.74
N ASN A 115 4.99 12.61 -1.63
CA ASN A 115 5.79 11.42 -1.47
C ASN A 115 4.92 10.24 -0.99
N VAL A 116 4.20 9.63 -1.92
CA VAL A 116 3.28 8.52 -1.59
C VAL A 116 4.05 7.29 -1.10
N GLY A 117 5.25 7.05 -1.62
CA GLY A 117 6.11 5.97 -1.15
C GLY A 117 6.50 6.10 0.32
N ARG A 118 6.77 7.33 0.80
CA ARG A 118 7.01 7.58 2.23
C ARG A 118 5.77 7.28 3.08
N LEU A 119 4.59 7.73 2.64
CA LEU A 119 3.33 7.45 3.33
C LEU A 119 3.09 5.94 3.49
N ILE A 120 3.27 5.18 2.40
CA ILE A 120 3.10 3.72 2.41
C ILE A 120 4.16 3.05 3.29
N ALA A 121 5.43 3.46 3.19
CA ALA A 121 6.52 2.91 4.00
C ALA A 121 6.26 3.10 5.51
N GLU A 122 5.81 4.29 5.89
CA GLU A 122 5.45 4.63 7.27
C GLU A 122 4.22 3.83 7.75
N GLU A 123 3.19 3.68 6.91
CA GLU A 123 2.02 2.85 7.21
C GLU A 123 2.41 1.37 7.42
N ILE A 124 3.20 0.79 6.51
CA ILE A 124 3.71 -0.59 6.63
C ILE A 124 4.48 -0.74 7.95
N CYS A 125 5.38 0.19 8.24
CA CYS A 125 6.15 0.20 9.48
C CYS A 125 5.24 0.26 10.72
N GLN A 126 4.28 1.18 10.74
CA GLN A 126 3.38 1.33 11.88
C GLN A 126 2.55 0.06 12.09
N CYS A 127 2.04 -0.54 11.02
CA CYS A 127 1.29 -1.80 11.06
C CYS A 127 2.13 -2.99 11.55
N ALA A 128 3.40 -3.07 11.16
CA ALA A 128 4.33 -4.10 11.61
C ALA A 128 4.60 -4.02 13.13
N HIS A 129 4.71 -2.80 13.66
CA HIS A 129 5.07 -2.56 15.07
C HIS A 129 3.87 -2.37 16.02
N THR A 130 2.65 -2.23 15.48
CA THR A 130 1.42 -2.11 16.29
C THR A 130 1.05 -3.45 16.94
N ALA A 131 0.90 -3.42 18.27
CA ALA A 131 0.48 -4.57 19.06
C ALA A 131 -1.01 -4.91 18.82
N GLY A 132 -1.33 -6.22 18.80
CA GLY A 132 -2.68 -6.74 18.62
C GLY A 132 -3.01 -7.12 17.17
N ASN A 133 -4.15 -7.80 16.97
CA ASN A 133 -4.57 -8.38 15.68
C ASN A 133 -5.74 -7.63 15.01
N LYS A 134 -6.16 -6.48 15.56
CA LYS A 134 -7.33 -5.74 15.09
C LYS A 134 -7.10 -4.98 13.79
N SER A 135 -5.89 -4.45 13.60
CA SER A 135 -5.53 -3.72 12.38
C SER A 135 -5.09 -4.72 11.31
N PRO A 136 -5.69 -4.68 10.11
CA PRO A 136 -5.26 -5.55 9.02
C PRO A 136 -3.89 -5.15 8.47
N LEU A 137 -3.30 -6.07 7.70
CA LEU A 137 -2.07 -5.84 6.96
C LEU A 137 -2.38 -5.30 5.56
N GLY A 138 -2.01 -4.04 5.30
CA GLY A 138 -2.19 -3.39 4.01
C GLY A 138 -1.12 -3.76 2.98
N HIS A 139 -1.26 -3.20 1.78
CA HIS A 139 -0.28 -3.28 0.69
C HIS A 139 0.20 -4.68 0.27
N PRO A 140 -0.66 -5.73 0.26
CA PRO A 140 -0.22 -7.09 -0.01
C PRO A 140 0.36 -7.27 -1.42
N SER A 141 -0.23 -6.64 -2.45
CA SER A 141 0.29 -6.78 -3.82
C SER A 141 1.62 -6.07 -3.98
N LEU A 142 1.77 -4.86 -3.42
CA LEU A 142 3.05 -4.15 -3.39
C LEU A 142 4.13 -5.02 -2.73
N ILE A 143 3.87 -5.54 -1.53
CA ILE A 143 4.84 -6.36 -0.80
C ILE A 143 5.22 -7.61 -1.60
N THR A 144 4.24 -8.27 -2.23
CA THR A 144 4.50 -9.44 -3.09
C THR A 144 5.43 -9.07 -4.25
N HIS A 145 5.19 -7.94 -4.92
CA HIS A 145 6.05 -7.46 -6.02
C HIS A 145 7.45 -7.10 -5.53
N LEU A 146 7.58 -6.39 -4.41
CA LEU A 146 8.89 -6.08 -3.82
C LEU A 146 9.69 -7.34 -3.50
N CYS A 147 9.02 -8.38 -2.97
CA CYS A 147 9.64 -9.68 -2.73
C CYS A 147 10.09 -10.33 -4.05
N GLN A 148 9.24 -10.35 -5.07
CA GLN A 148 9.60 -10.89 -6.40
C GLN A 148 10.80 -10.17 -7.02
N LEU A 149 10.86 -8.83 -6.92
CA LEU A 149 11.93 -8.01 -7.49
C LEU A 149 13.32 -8.38 -6.96
N VAL A 150 13.41 -8.79 -5.69
CA VAL A 150 14.68 -9.24 -5.08
C VAL A 150 14.90 -10.76 -5.17
N GLY A 151 14.04 -11.45 -5.94
CA GLY A 151 14.15 -12.88 -6.21
C GLY A 151 13.67 -13.78 -5.07
N VAL A 152 12.74 -13.31 -4.23
CA VAL A 152 12.01 -14.19 -3.30
C VAL A 152 11.12 -15.11 -4.13
N ASP A 153 11.24 -16.41 -3.91
CA ASP A 153 10.28 -17.36 -4.47
C ASP A 153 8.90 -17.13 -3.86
N ILE A 154 7.91 -16.85 -4.70
CA ILE A 154 6.50 -16.66 -4.29
C ILE A 154 5.59 -17.79 -4.76
N SER A 155 6.14 -18.87 -5.34
CA SER A 155 5.36 -19.97 -5.94
C SER A 155 4.55 -20.79 -4.94
N SER A 156 4.83 -20.67 -3.65
CA SER A 156 4.13 -21.42 -2.59
C SER A 156 2.61 -21.14 -2.63
N PRO A 157 1.77 -22.17 -2.55
CA PRO A 157 0.32 -22.03 -2.76
C PRO A 157 -0.34 -21.38 -1.53
N SER A 158 -0.59 -20.06 -1.61
CA SER A 158 -1.38 -19.32 -0.61
C SER A 158 -1.72 -17.93 -1.15
N PHE A 159 -2.47 -17.89 -2.25
CA PHE A 159 -2.80 -16.65 -2.93
C PHE A 159 -4.17 -16.10 -2.54
N GLU A 160 -4.22 -14.86 -2.08
CA GLU A 160 -5.46 -14.08 -1.95
C GLU A 160 -5.65 -13.20 -3.19
N ARG A 161 -6.92 -13.06 -3.63
CA ARG A 161 -7.29 -12.23 -4.79
C ARG A 161 -7.58 -10.79 -4.34
N PRO A 162 -7.30 -9.78 -5.20
CA PRO A 162 -7.75 -8.41 -4.96
C PRO A 162 -9.26 -8.33 -4.71
N ARG A 163 -9.69 -7.31 -3.97
CA ARG A 163 -11.11 -7.05 -3.73
C ARG A 163 -11.78 -6.52 -5.01
N GLN A 164 -13.12 -6.55 -5.02
CA GLN A 164 -13.91 -6.01 -6.13
C GLN A 164 -13.46 -4.58 -6.49
N VAL A 165 -13.50 -4.31 -7.79
CA VAL A 165 -13.06 -3.04 -8.35
C VAL A 165 -13.87 -1.87 -7.79
N ILE A 166 -13.24 -0.71 -7.77
CA ILE A 166 -13.89 0.58 -7.52
C ILE A 166 -14.30 1.11 -8.90
N ASP A 167 -15.60 1.15 -9.14
CA ASP A 167 -16.26 1.75 -10.30
C ASP A 167 -17.38 2.71 -9.83
N LEU A 168 -18.08 3.37 -10.76
CA LEU A 168 -19.13 4.33 -10.39
C LEU A 168 -20.24 3.73 -9.50
N PRO A 169 -20.79 2.53 -9.80
CA PRO A 169 -21.74 1.88 -8.89
C PRO A 169 -21.19 1.67 -7.48
N PHE A 170 -19.95 1.18 -7.36
CA PHE A 170 -19.30 1.01 -6.06
C PHE A 170 -19.14 2.35 -5.35
N TYR A 171 -18.67 3.40 -6.05
CA TYR A 171 -18.54 4.75 -5.49
C TYR A 171 -19.88 5.29 -4.98
N ASN A 172 -20.92 5.23 -5.82
CA ASN A 172 -22.25 5.74 -5.50
C ASN A 172 -22.86 5.05 -4.28
N GLN A 173 -22.61 3.75 -4.09
CA GLN A 173 -23.04 3.04 -2.88
C GLN A 173 -22.48 3.69 -1.61
N TYR A 174 -21.23 4.16 -1.60
CA TYR A 174 -20.63 4.80 -0.42
C TYR A 174 -21.09 6.24 -0.19
N PHE A 175 -21.56 6.94 -1.22
CA PHE A 175 -21.93 8.36 -1.13
C PHE A 175 -23.45 8.60 -1.10
N LEU A 176 -24.28 7.66 -1.58
CA LEU A 176 -25.75 7.79 -1.63
C LEU A 176 -26.46 7.05 -0.48
N ASP A 177 -25.81 6.08 0.19
CA ASP A 177 -26.37 5.40 1.38
C ASP A 177 -26.44 6.32 2.62
N GLY A 178 -26.11 7.62 2.48
CA GLY A 178 -26.22 8.65 3.53
C GLY A 178 -27.49 9.52 3.46
N GLU A 179 -28.36 9.37 2.45
CA GLU A 179 -29.58 10.17 2.29
C GLU A 179 -30.90 9.37 2.38
N GLU A 180 -30.88 8.17 2.97
CA GLU A 180 -32.13 7.50 3.39
C GLU A 180 -32.13 7.23 4.89
N GLY A 181 -32.66 8.19 5.65
CA GLY A 181 -32.79 8.09 7.10
C GLY A 181 -33.49 9.28 7.79
N GLN A 182 -34.79 9.42 7.52
CA GLN A 182 -35.84 10.19 8.24
C GLN A 182 -35.82 11.73 8.24
#